data_AF-A0A6I8T2N4-F1
#
_entry.id   AF-A0A6I8T2N4-F1
#
_cell.length_a   1.000
_cell.length_b   1.000
_cell.length_c   1.000
_cell.angle_alpha   90.00
_cell.angle_beta   90.00
_cell.angle_gamma   90.00
#
_symmetry.space_group_name_H-M   'P 1'
#
loop_
_entity.id
_entity.type
_entity.pdbx_description
1 polymer ?
#
loop_
_entity_poly.entity_id
_entity_poly.type
_entity_poly.pdbx_seq_one_letter_code
_entity_poly.pdbx_strand_id
1 'polypeptide(L)'
;VSSVYTQALLAYTFTLSNNTELREMLLAKLEEKAVRKDGQLHWELKSAFQAADLPYWHRAPSAEVELTSYVLLALLSGPNKDLGKASEIVNWLSKQQNPHGGFSSTQDTVVALQALAEYAEATFSDKGDVTVTVTSKTGFHQQFHVDQTNRLLLQKASLPDIPGEYSLSATGSGCVYVQTVLRYNIPPPRSDKMLPADWLLWVAAPGQTYCLLLHYPFCVELSIRYTGSREKSNMALVEVKMLSGFTPDKKSIDQVSDCPVTFYLSEVVNFSFMVEQEVLVKNLRPAIVKVYDYYEPVGEKGILREH
;
A
#
# COMPACT_ATOMS: atom_id res chain seq x y z
N VAL A 1 22.76 5.86 17.03
CA VAL A 1 21.59 5.42 16.23
C VAL A 1 22.03 5.22 14.79
N SER A 2 22.09 3.96 14.32
CA SER A 2 22.62 3.59 12.99
C SER A 2 21.55 3.53 11.89
N SER A 3 20.32 3.13 12.25
CA SER A 3 19.20 3.01 11.31
C SER A 3 18.73 4.37 10.80
N VAL A 4 18.55 4.49 9.49
CA VAL A 4 18.00 5.69 8.83
C VAL A 4 16.58 5.97 9.32
N TYR A 5 15.78 4.91 9.48
CA TYR A 5 14.42 4.97 10.03
C TYR A 5 14.41 5.68 11.40
N THR A 6 15.20 5.17 12.34
CA THR A 6 15.27 5.74 13.68
C THR A 6 15.84 7.17 13.69
N GLN A 7 16.72 7.50 12.75
CA GLN A 7 17.24 8.87 12.60
C GLN A 7 16.13 9.85 12.20
N ALA A 8 15.22 9.49 11.29
CA ALA A 8 14.11 10.35 10.90
C ALA A 8 13.09 10.55 12.02
N LEU A 9 12.71 9.47 12.71
CA LEU A 9 11.81 9.57 13.87
C LEU A 9 12.41 10.51 14.93
N LEU A 10 13.68 10.34 15.27
CA LEU A 10 14.35 11.20 16.24
C LEU A 10 14.48 12.64 15.73
N ALA A 11 14.72 12.86 14.43
CA ALA A 11 14.79 14.20 13.86
C ALA A 11 13.46 14.95 14.07
N TYR A 12 12.33 14.28 13.84
CA TYR A 12 11.02 14.87 14.12
C TYR A 12 10.78 15.05 15.62
N THR A 13 11.08 14.07 16.46
CA THR A 13 10.96 14.19 17.92
C THR A 13 11.75 15.36 18.49
N PHE A 14 13.00 15.55 18.05
CA PHE A 14 13.82 16.69 18.48
C PHE A 14 13.38 18.02 17.88
N THR A 15 12.74 18.00 16.71
CA THR A 15 12.05 19.18 16.17
C THR A 15 10.92 19.60 17.10
N LEU A 16 10.06 18.66 17.51
CA LEU A 16 8.94 18.94 18.42
C LEU A 16 9.38 19.36 19.83
N SER A 17 10.51 18.85 20.33
CA SER A 17 11.05 19.22 21.64
C SER A 17 11.91 20.49 21.62
N ASN A 18 12.00 21.20 20.48
CA ASN A 18 12.82 22.39 20.28
C ASN A 18 14.32 22.18 20.53
N ASN A 19 14.82 20.96 20.40
CA ASN A 19 16.26 20.67 20.46
C ASN A 19 16.88 20.84 19.05
N THR A 20 17.25 22.08 18.73
CA THR A 20 17.75 22.46 17.40
C THR A 20 19.07 21.80 17.04
N GLU A 21 19.99 21.63 18.00
CA GLU A 21 21.31 21.03 17.78
C GLU A 21 21.20 19.56 17.33
N LEU A 22 20.42 18.75 18.06
CA LEU A 22 20.22 17.34 17.70
C LEU A 22 19.41 17.20 16.42
N ARG A 23 18.41 18.06 16.21
CA ARG A 23 17.64 18.12 14.96
C ARG A 23 18.55 18.35 13.77
N GLU A 24 19.36 19.40 13.78
CA GLU A 24 20.24 19.76 12.65
C GLU A 24 21.27 18.66 12.39
N MET A 25 21.86 18.10 13.44
CA MET A 25 22.78 16.96 13.32
C MET A 25 22.11 15.75 12.64
N LEU A 26 20.87 15.43 13.02
CA LEU A 26 20.16 14.27 12.44
C LEU A 26 19.71 14.53 11.00
N LEU A 27 19.20 15.73 10.70
CA LEU A 27 18.83 16.12 9.34
C LEU A 27 20.05 16.13 8.40
N ALA A 28 21.22 16.59 8.87
CA ALA A 28 22.45 16.50 8.09
C ALA A 28 22.84 15.05 7.79
N LYS A 29 22.77 14.15 8.78
CA LYS A 29 23.03 12.71 8.58
C LYS A 29 22.02 12.03 7.65
N LEU A 30 20.77 12.50 7.64
CA LEU A 30 19.74 12.01 6.73
C LEU A 30 20.01 12.52 5.31
N GLU A 31 20.39 13.79 5.14
CA GLU A 31 20.73 14.38 3.85
C GLU A 31 21.85 13.61 3.13
N GLU A 32 22.89 13.17 3.85
CA GLU A 32 23.97 12.34 3.31
C GLU A 32 23.50 11.01 2.69
N LYS A 33 22.33 10.52 3.10
CA LYS A 33 21.74 9.24 2.68
C LYS A 33 20.52 9.42 1.78
N ALA A 34 20.20 10.64 1.41
CA ALA A 34 19.01 10.93 0.63
C ALA A 34 19.18 10.46 -0.82
N VAL A 35 18.11 9.94 -1.41
CA VAL A 35 18.05 9.57 -2.81
C VAL A 35 17.40 10.71 -3.57
N ARG A 36 18.12 11.28 -4.54
CA ARG A 36 17.64 12.37 -5.40
C ARG A 36 17.56 11.90 -6.84
N LYS A 37 16.36 11.88 -7.42
CA LYS A 37 16.14 11.47 -8.81
C LYS A 37 14.91 12.16 -9.40
N ASP A 38 15.01 12.72 -10.60
CA ASP A 38 13.88 13.33 -11.34
C ASP A 38 13.08 14.35 -10.52
N GLY A 39 13.77 15.22 -9.75
CA GLY A 39 13.13 16.22 -8.89
C GLY A 39 12.35 15.63 -7.70
N GLN A 40 12.68 14.39 -7.31
CA GLN A 40 12.15 13.71 -6.14
C GLN A 40 13.26 13.50 -5.11
N LEU A 41 12.88 13.63 -3.84
CA LEU A 41 13.74 13.43 -2.69
C LEU A 41 13.09 12.43 -1.74
N HIS A 42 13.76 11.32 -1.46
CA HIS A 42 13.25 10.28 -0.56
C HIS A 42 14.38 9.50 0.12
N TRP A 43 14.02 8.62 1.04
CA TRP A 43 14.96 7.74 1.74
C TRP A 43 14.54 6.29 1.62
N GLU A 44 15.52 5.44 1.37
CA GLU A 44 15.33 4.00 1.20
C GLU A 44 15.96 3.25 2.38
N LEU A 45 15.33 2.15 2.77
CA LEU A 45 15.96 1.18 3.64
C LEU A 45 16.87 0.33 2.76
N LYS A 46 18.09 0.00 3.21
CA LYS A 46 18.98 -0.89 2.46
C LYS A 46 18.32 -2.28 2.33
N SER A 47 17.52 -2.47 1.30
CA SER A 47 16.88 -3.74 0.97
C SER A 47 17.83 -4.57 0.10
N ALA A 48 17.79 -5.90 0.28
CA ALA A 48 18.54 -6.85 -0.53
C ALA A 48 18.03 -6.97 -1.98
N PHE A 49 16.89 -6.33 -2.30
CA PHE A 49 16.31 -6.33 -3.63
C PHE A 49 16.79 -5.10 -4.40
N GLN A 50 17.60 -5.35 -5.44
CA GLN A 50 18.01 -4.31 -6.37
C GLN A 50 16.78 -3.82 -7.16
N ALA A 51 16.53 -2.51 -7.11
CA ALA A 51 15.39 -1.84 -7.77
C ALA A 51 15.32 -2.00 -9.30
N ALA A 52 16.32 -2.64 -9.94
CA ALA A 52 16.45 -2.76 -11.38
C ALA A 52 15.35 -3.63 -12.04
N ASP A 53 14.72 -4.55 -11.31
CA ASP A 53 13.70 -5.47 -11.84
C ASP A 53 12.26 -5.14 -11.41
N LEU A 54 12.05 -4.03 -10.71
CA LEU A 54 10.72 -3.66 -10.22
C LEU A 54 9.89 -2.97 -11.32
N PRO A 55 8.62 -3.37 -11.53
CA PRO A 55 7.77 -2.70 -12.50
C PRO A 55 7.65 -1.21 -12.21
N TYR A 56 7.44 -0.37 -13.25
CA TYR A 56 7.33 1.08 -13.07
C TYR A 56 6.20 1.52 -12.11
N TRP A 57 5.21 0.66 -11.90
CA TRP A 57 4.07 0.87 -10.99
C TRP A 57 4.32 0.38 -9.56
N HIS A 58 5.54 -0.10 -9.26
CA HIS A 58 5.90 -0.51 -7.91
C HIS A 58 5.92 0.70 -6.98
N ARG A 59 5.25 0.57 -5.84
CA ARG A 59 5.27 1.56 -4.76
C ARG A 59 6.32 1.18 -3.76
N ALA A 60 6.93 2.18 -3.14
CA ALA A 60 7.90 1.99 -2.09
C ALA A 60 7.30 1.19 -0.90
N PRO A 61 8.13 0.42 -0.18
CA PRO A 61 7.75 -0.20 1.08
C PRO A 61 7.13 0.83 2.05
N SER A 62 6.17 0.38 2.87
CA SER A 62 5.47 1.23 3.85
C SER A 62 6.44 1.96 4.77
N ALA A 63 7.50 1.28 5.25
CA ALA A 63 8.48 1.87 6.13
C ALA A 63 9.28 3.02 5.47
N GLU A 64 9.46 3.01 4.15
CA GLU A 64 10.14 4.09 3.41
C GLU A 64 9.22 5.31 3.24
N VAL A 65 7.93 5.08 3.03
CA VAL A 65 6.91 6.14 3.02
C VAL A 65 6.84 6.81 4.39
N GLU A 66 6.76 6.03 5.47
CA GLU A 66 6.74 6.53 6.85
C GLU A 66 8.04 7.31 7.19
N LEU A 67 9.20 6.70 6.90
CA LEU A 67 10.52 7.32 7.06
C LEU A 67 10.59 8.69 6.37
N THR A 68 10.24 8.74 5.09
CA THR A 68 10.30 9.95 4.27
C THR A 68 9.31 11.00 4.77
N SER A 69 8.15 10.58 5.26
CA SER A 69 7.13 11.47 5.83
C SER A 69 7.59 12.11 7.14
N TYR A 70 8.29 11.38 8.02
CA TYR A 70 8.88 11.96 9.23
C TYR A 70 9.96 13.00 8.90
N VAL A 71 10.76 12.77 7.85
CA VAL A 71 11.73 13.79 7.42
C VAL A 71 11.01 15.06 6.94
N LEU A 72 9.94 14.91 6.16
CA LEU A 72 9.11 16.04 5.72
C LEU A 72 8.55 16.82 6.91
N LEU A 73 7.99 16.13 7.91
CA LEU A 73 7.50 16.77 9.15
C LEU A 73 8.62 17.50 9.91
N ALA A 74 9.80 16.90 10.06
CA ALA A 74 10.95 17.54 10.70
C ALA A 74 11.44 18.80 9.97
N LEU A 75 11.29 18.84 8.64
CA LEU A 75 11.60 20.01 7.82
C LEU A 75 10.54 21.11 7.96
N LEU A 76 9.25 20.75 7.96
CA LEU A 76 8.12 21.70 7.98
C LEU A 76 7.79 22.25 9.36
N SER A 77 8.04 21.49 10.42
CA SER A 77 7.82 21.89 11.81
C SER A 77 9.01 22.65 12.42
N GLY A 78 10.11 22.81 11.68
CA GLY A 78 11.28 23.56 12.14
C GLY A 78 11.17 25.08 11.95
N PRO A 79 12.07 25.87 12.56
CA PRO A 79 12.05 27.33 12.46
C PRO A 79 12.32 27.86 11.05
N ASN A 80 13.14 27.15 10.26
CA ASN A 80 13.47 27.49 8.88
C ASN A 80 12.89 26.42 7.94
N LYS A 81 11.68 26.66 7.42
CA LYS A 81 10.99 25.75 6.51
C LYS A 81 11.62 25.82 5.12
N ASP A 82 12.35 24.79 4.72
CA ASP A 82 12.86 24.64 3.36
C ASP A 82 11.76 24.09 2.44
N LEU A 83 10.92 24.99 1.93
CA LEU A 83 9.79 24.63 1.06
C LEU A 83 10.26 24.03 -0.28
N GLY A 84 11.46 24.37 -0.74
CA GLY A 84 12.05 23.81 -1.95
C GLY A 84 12.29 22.31 -1.79
N LYS A 85 13.04 21.92 -0.75
CA LYS A 85 13.25 20.49 -0.44
C LYS A 85 11.95 19.78 -0.09
N ALA A 86 11.07 20.42 0.68
CA ALA A 86 9.77 19.84 1.01
C ALA A 86 8.97 19.49 -0.26
N SER A 87 9.01 20.34 -1.29
CA SER A 87 8.33 20.08 -2.56
C SER A 87 8.87 18.84 -3.29
N GLU A 88 10.18 18.59 -3.25
CA GLU A 88 10.79 17.38 -3.83
C GLU A 88 10.33 16.11 -3.11
N ILE A 89 10.15 16.18 -1.78
CA ILE A 89 9.62 15.07 -0.97
C ILE A 89 8.15 14.83 -1.25
N VAL A 90 7.35 15.90 -1.31
CA VAL A 90 5.91 15.82 -1.63
C VAL A 90 5.67 15.26 -3.03
N ASN A 91 6.52 15.61 -4.01
CA ASN A 91 6.47 15.04 -5.35
C ASN A 91 6.65 13.50 -5.31
N TRP A 92 7.58 13.02 -4.49
CA TRP A 92 7.77 11.58 -4.31
C TRP A 92 6.59 10.91 -3.59
N LEU A 93 6.15 11.45 -2.45
CA LEU A 93 5.04 10.91 -1.65
C LEU A 93 3.73 10.84 -2.46
N SER A 94 3.46 11.86 -3.27
CA SER A 94 2.31 11.94 -4.17
C SER A 94 2.21 10.74 -5.13
N LYS A 95 3.36 10.18 -5.55
CA LYS A 95 3.42 8.99 -6.42
C LYS A 95 3.23 7.67 -5.65
N GLN A 96 3.47 7.66 -4.34
CA GLN A 96 3.26 6.49 -3.50
C GLN A 96 1.79 6.32 -3.07
N GLN A 97 0.96 7.37 -3.20
CA GLN A 97 -0.44 7.33 -2.82
C GLN A 97 -1.24 6.37 -3.73
N ASN A 98 -2.17 5.63 -3.12
CA ASN A 98 -3.04 4.69 -3.79
C ASN A 98 -4.32 5.37 -4.36
N PRO A 99 -5.10 4.69 -5.23
CA PRO A 99 -6.28 5.27 -5.87
C PRO A 99 -7.42 5.71 -4.93
N HIS A 100 -7.35 5.36 -3.66
CA HIS A 100 -8.33 5.69 -2.63
C HIS A 100 -7.84 6.77 -1.67
N GLY A 101 -6.65 7.35 -1.93
CA GLY A 101 -6.07 8.43 -1.12
C GLY A 101 -5.25 7.95 0.09
N GLY A 102 -5.11 6.65 0.31
CA GLY A 102 -4.22 6.09 1.34
C GLY A 102 -2.86 5.68 0.80
N PHE A 103 -2.03 5.10 1.65
CA PHE A 103 -0.74 4.49 1.30
C PHE A 103 -0.80 2.97 1.46
N SER A 104 0.31 2.32 1.78
CA SER A 104 0.41 0.86 1.80
C SER A 104 -0.10 0.27 3.10
N SER A 105 0.14 0.92 4.25
CA SER A 105 -0.31 0.48 5.58
C SER A 105 -1.12 1.58 6.30
N THR A 106 -1.31 1.41 7.62
CA THR A 106 -1.98 2.41 8.47
C THR A 106 -1.02 3.51 8.92
N GLN A 107 0.18 3.14 9.39
CA GLN A 107 1.13 4.09 9.99
C GLN A 107 1.69 5.05 8.95
N ASP A 108 2.14 4.53 7.80
CA ASP A 108 2.58 5.35 6.67
C ASP A 108 1.46 6.29 6.19
N THR A 109 0.22 5.82 6.14
CA THR A 109 -0.92 6.65 5.73
C THR A 109 -1.15 7.80 6.70
N VAL A 110 -1.17 7.56 8.01
CA VAL A 110 -1.39 8.62 9.01
C VAL A 110 -0.30 9.68 8.94
N VAL A 111 0.97 9.25 8.96
CA VAL A 111 2.12 10.17 9.00
C VAL A 111 2.27 10.91 7.66
N ALA A 112 2.08 10.23 6.52
CA ALA A 112 2.17 10.87 5.22
C ALA A 112 1.04 11.88 5.00
N LEU A 113 -0.20 11.56 5.39
CA LEU A 113 -1.30 12.51 5.28
C LEU A 113 -1.10 13.73 6.18
N GLN A 114 -0.57 13.54 7.39
CA GLN A 114 -0.19 14.66 8.25
C GLN A 114 0.88 15.53 7.58
N ALA A 115 1.95 14.93 7.08
CA ALA A 115 3.06 15.65 6.44
C ALA A 115 2.61 16.43 5.20
N LEU A 116 1.75 15.82 4.37
CA LEU A 116 1.15 16.47 3.20
C LEU A 116 0.20 17.61 3.58
N ALA A 117 -0.54 17.47 4.69
CA ALA A 117 -1.41 18.53 5.20
C ALA A 117 -0.60 19.73 5.70
N GLU A 118 0.47 19.51 6.47
CA GLU A 118 1.38 20.58 6.92
C GLU A 118 2.05 21.29 5.73
N TYR A 119 2.43 20.53 4.70
CA TYR A 119 2.96 21.12 3.46
C TYR A 119 1.91 21.96 2.74
N ALA A 120 0.69 21.45 2.62
CA ALA A 120 -0.42 22.14 1.96
C ALA A 120 -0.79 23.44 2.71
N GLU A 121 -0.73 23.46 4.04
CA GLU A 121 -0.88 24.67 4.84
C GLU A 121 0.26 25.66 4.57
N ALA A 122 1.51 25.20 4.59
CA ALA A 122 2.68 26.06 4.38
C ALA A 122 2.78 26.64 2.95
N THR A 123 2.15 26.00 1.97
CA THR A 123 2.18 26.40 0.55
C THR A 123 0.84 26.89 0.02
N PHE A 124 -0.15 27.06 0.90
CA PHE A 124 -1.49 27.46 0.51
C PHE A 124 -1.50 28.80 -0.24
N SER A 125 -2.24 28.85 -1.34
CA SER A 125 -2.54 30.08 -2.08
C SER A 125 -4.02 30.12 -2.47
N ASP A 126 -4.60 31.31 -2.35
CA ASP A 126 -5.97 31.66 -2.76
C ASP A 126 -6.09 31.99 -4.25
N LYS A 127 -5.00 31.89 -5.03
CA LYS A 127 -4.94 32.29 -6.45
C LYS A 127 -4.74 31.13 -7.43
N GLY A 128 -4.95 29.90 -6.98
CA GLY A 128 -4.91 28.71 -7.84
C GLY A 128 -5.89 28.78 -9.01
N ASP A 129 -5.36 28.72 -10.24
CA ASP A 129 -6.07 28.59 -11.51
C ASP A 129 -5.16 27.80 -12.46
N VAL A 130 -5.49 26.53 -12.66
CA VAL A 130 -4.68 25.59 -13.45
C VAL A 130 -5.55 24.82 -14.42
N THR A 131 -5.11 24.78 -15.68
CA THR A 131 -5.71 23.94 -16.71
C THR A 131 -4.76 22.80 -17.06
N VAL A 132 -5.21 21.57 -16.82
CA VAL A 132 -4.51 20.33 -17.18
C VAL A 132 -5.09 19.78 -18.47
N THR A 133 -4.23 19.53 -19.46
CA THR A 133 -4.60 18.93 -20.74
C THR A 133 -3.98 17.54 -20.85
N VAL A 134 -4.81 16.55 -21.19
CA VAL A 134 -4.41 15.16 -21.43
C VAL A 134 -4.67 14.83 -22.89
N THR A 135 -3.63 14.41 -23.62
CA THR A 135 -3.73 14.06 -25.04
C THR A 135 -3.16 12.67 -25.34
N SER A 136 -3.62 12.05 -26.43
CA SER A 136 -3.01 10.85 -27.01
C SER A 136 -2.67 11.06 -28.48
N LYS A 137 -1.76 10.24 -29.01
CA LYS A 137 -1.46 10.19 -30.45
C LYS A 137 -2.66 9.72 -31.29
N THR A 138 -3.60 9.01 -30.68
CA THR A 138 -4.84 8.50 -31.30
C THR A 138 -5.96 9.55 -31.37
N GLY A 139 -5.71 10.78 -30.89
CA GLY A 139 -6.65 11.90 -30.97
C GLY A 139 -7.51 12.09 -29.71
N PHE A 140 -7.25 11.35 -28.63
CA PHE A 140 -7.86 11.66 -27.34
C PHE A 140 -7.41 13.05 -26.86
N HIS A 141 -8.35 13.86 -26.39
CA HIS A 141 -8.08 15.18 -25.86
C HIS A 141 -9.08 15.49 -24.75
N GLN A 142 -8.60 15.65 -23.53
CA GLN A 142 -9.39 16.02 -22.37
C GLN A 142 -8.73 17.17 -21.64
N GLN A 143 -9.53 18.17 -21.24
CA GLN A 143 -9.08 19.25 -20.37
C GLN A 143 -9.78 19.18 -19.03
N PHE A 144 -9.04 19.52 -17.97
CA PHE A 144 -9.53 19.69 -16.61
C PHE A 144 -9.12 21.08 -16.16
N HIS A 145 -10.09 21.84 -15.64
CA HIS A 145 -9.84 23.18 -15.11
C HIS A 145 -10.03 23.14 -13.59
N VAL A 146 -9.03 23.61 -12.86
CA VAL A 146 -9.00 23.61 -11.39
C VAL A 146 -8.81 25.03 -10.89
N ASP A 147 -9.80 25.52 -10.17
CA ASP A 147 -9.82 26.85 -9.54
C ASP A 147 -10.20 26.73 -8.04
N GLN A 148 -10.34 27.87 -7.34
CA GLN A 148 -10.72 27.86 -5.93
C GLN A 148 -12.10 27.28 -5.64
N THR A 149 -13.04 27.35 -6.59
CA THR A 149 -14.42 26.88 -6.40
C THR A 149 -14.52 25.36 -6.51
N ASN A 150 -13.61 24.73 -7.27
CA ASN A 150 -13.66 23.31 -7.57
C ASN A 150 -12.41 22.52 -7.14
N ARG A 151 -11.43 23.14 -6.46
CA ARG A 151 -10.19 22.48 -5.98
C ARG A 151 -10.38 21.23 -5.11
N LEU A 152 -11.54 21.09 -4.45
CA LEU A 152 -11.89 19.91 -3.65
C LEU A 152 -12.68 18.86 -4.44
N LEU A 153 -13.12 19.20 -5.66
CA LEU A 153 -13.89 18.32 -6.53
C LEU A 153 -12.95 17.40 -7.31
N LEU A 154 -13.14 16.10 -7.12
CA LEU A 154 -12.42 15.10 -7.89
C LEU A 154 -12.97 15.01 -9.32
N GLN A 155 -12.17 15.44 -10.28
CA GLN A 155 -12.47 15.33 -11.71
C GLN A 155 -11.82 14.07 -12.30
N LYS A 156 -12.55 13.33 -13.15
CA LYS A 156 -12.08 12.07 -13.75
C LYS A 156 -12.45 11.97 -15.23
N ALA A 157 -11.61 11.32 -16.01
CA ALA A 157 -11.95 10.85 -17.35
C ALA A 157 -11.39 9.44 -17.58
N SER A 158 -12.12 8.63 -18.34
CA SER A 158 -11.64 7.31 -18.77
C SER A 158 -10.72 7.45 -19.96
N LEU A 159 -9.55 6.82 -19.89
CA LEU A 159 -8.61 6.74 -20.99
C LEU A 159 -9.01 5.54 -21.89
N PRO A 160 -9.20 5.75 -23.21
CA PRO A 160 -9.80 4.74 -24.10
C PRO A 160 -8.87 3.57 -24.45
N ASP A 161 -7.60 3.86 -24.72
CA ASP A 161 -6.62 2.89 -25.21
C ASP A 161 -5.80 2.30 -24.04
N ILE A 162 -5.79 0.96 -23.94
CA ILE A 162 -5.01 0.20 -22.95
C ILE A 162 -4.35 -1.01 -23.64
N PRO A 163 -3.01 -1.05 -23.79
CA PRO A 163 -2.04 0.01 -23.45
C PRO A 163 -2.14 1.20 -24.41
N GLY A 164 -1.89 2.40 -23.91
CA GLY A 164 -1.88 3.64 -24.69
C GLY A 164 -0.88 4.65 -24.13
N GLU A 165 -0.34 5.50 -25.00
CA GLU A 165 0.56 6.60 -24.63
C GLU A 165 -0.23 7.91 -24.50
N TYR A 166 -0.15 8.51 -23.31
CA TYR A 166 -0.82 9.77 -23.00
C TYR A 166 0.21 10.81 -22.55
N SER A 167 0.04 12.05 -23.00
CA SER A 167 0.85 13.20 -22.59
C SER A 167 0.01 14.12 -21.72
N LEU A 168 0.59 14.61 -20.63
CA LEU A 168 -0.03 15.60 -19.75
C LEU A 168 0.74 16.91 -19.81
N SER A 169 0.01 18.02 -19.94
CA SER A 169 0.53 19.37 -19.77
C SER A 169 -0.35 20.16 -18.81
N ALA A 170 0.26 21.03 -18.02
CA ALA A 170 -0.44 21.93 -17.11
C ALA A 170 -0.03 23.36 -17.40
N THR A 171 -0.99 24.27 -17.40
CA THR A 171 -0.80 25.71 -17.62
C THR A 171 -1.58 26.51 -16.58
N GLY A 172 -1.11 27.72 -16.26
CA GLY A 172 -1.71 28.57 -15.23
C GLY A 172 -0.82 28.70 -13.99
N SER A 173 -1.43 29.05 -12.85
CA SER A 173 -0.75 29.25 -11.57
C SER A 173 -1.34 28.40 -10.46
N GLY A 174 -0.53 27.55 -9.86
CA GLY A 174 -0.95 26.66 -8.77
C GLY A 174 -0.40 25.25 -8.96
N CYS A 175 -0.75 24.36 -8.02
CA CYS A 175 -0.37 22.95 -8.08
C CYS A 175 -1.63 22.09 -8.20
N VAL A 176 -1.59 21.09 -9.08
CA VAL A 176 -2.66 20.10 -9.26
C VAL A 176 -2.09 18.71 -9.08
N TYR A 177 -2.77 17.89 -8.29
CA TYR A 177 -2.46 16.48 -8.14
C TYR A 177 -3.18 15.67 -9.21
N VAL A 178 -2.42 14.88 -9.98
CA VAL A 178 -2.95 14.02 -11.03
C VAL A 178 -2.54 12.58 -10.76
N GLN A 179 -3.52 11.67 -10.85
CA GLN A 179 -3.31 10.24 -10.62
C GLN A 179 -3.98 9.41 -11.72
N THR A 180 -3.24 8.44 -12.25
CA THR A 180 -3.74 7.48 -13.24
C THR A 180 -3.98 6.13 -12.57
N VAL A 181 -5.15 5.53 -12.81
CA VAL A 181 -5.56 4.28 -12.15
C VAL A 181 -5.94 3.24 -13.21
N LEU A 182 -5.19 2.14 -13.27
CA LEU A 182 -5.47 0.99 -14.11
C LEU A 182 -6.00 -0.17 -13.24
N ARG A 183 -7.18 -0.69 -13.57
CA ARG A 183 -7.77 -1.87 -12.92
C ARG A 183 -8.01 -2.96 -13.96
N TYR A 184 -7.44 -4.14 -13.72
CA TYR A 184 -7.62 -5.31 -14.58
C TYR A 184 -7.56 -6.59 -13.74
N ASN A 185 -8.23 -7.63 -14.22
CA ASN A 185 -8.21 -8.94 -13.58
C ASN A 185 -7.03 -9.74 -14.13
N ILE A 186 -6.24 -10.34 -13.23
CA ILE A 186 -5.24 -11.34 -13.57
C ILE A 186 -5.74 -12.72 -13.14
N PRO A 187 -5.46 -13.78 -13.91
CA PRO A 187 -5.67 -15.14 -13.44
C PRO A 187 -4.91 -15.38 -12.13
N PRO A 188 -5.42 -16.23 -11.22
CA PRO A 188 -4.68 -16.63 -10.03
C PRO A 188 -3.30 -17.18 -10.42
N PRO A 189 -2.22 -16.82 -9.70
CA PRO A 189 -0.88 -17.33 -9.99
C PRO A 189 -0.89 -18.86 -9.94
N ARG A 190 -0.13 -19.50 -10.83
CA ARG A 190 0.11 -20.94 -10.74
C ARG A 190 1.02 -21.19 -9.54
N SER A 191 0.79 -22.28 -8.81
CA SER A 191 1.45 -22.63 -7.54
C SER A 191 2.97 -22.77 -7.63
N ASP A 192 3.53 -22.80 -8.84
CA ASP A 192 4.94 -22.94 -9.17
C ASP A 192 5.68 -21.59 -9.33
N LYS A 193 4.98 -20.45 -9.31
CA LYS A 193 5.57 -19.10 -9.48
C LYS A 193 5.10 -18.10 -8.42
N MET A 194 5.20 -18.47 -7.15
CA MET A 194 5.13 -17.51 -6.05
C MET A 194 6.53 -16.91 -5.83
N LEU A 195 6.64 -15.58 -5.97
CA LEU A 195 7.85 -14.78 -5.74
C LEU A 195 8.35 -14.95 -4.29
N PRO A 196 9.64 -14.69 -4.01
CA PRO A 196 10.30 -15.11 -2.78
C PRO A 196 9.56 -14.55 -1.58
N ALA A 197 9.05 -15.47 -0.80
CA ALA A 197 8.08 -15.14 0.19
C ALA A 197 8.69 -15.15 1.57
N ASP A 198 8.44 -14.07 2.28
CA ASP A 198 8.63 -14.01 3.71
C ASP A 198 7.65 -14.93 4.47
N TRP A 199 6.79 -15.65 3.76
CA TRP A 199 5.76 -16.54 4.30
C TRP A 199 5.75 -17.88 3.57
N LEU A 200 5.28 -18.91 4.25
CA LEU A 200 4.85 -20.18 3.69
C LEU A 200 3.42 -20.40 4.15
N LEU A 201 2.51 -20.55 3.20
CA LEU A 201 1.10 -20.84 3.45
C LEU A 201 0.74 -22.23 2.92
N TRP A 202 0.27 -23.08 3.81
CA TRP A 202 -0.36 -24.36 3.49
C TRP A 202 -1.84 -24.31 3.85
N VAL A 203 -2.66 -24.79 2.93
CA VAL A 203 -4.12 -24.83 3.08
C VAL A 203 -4.57 -26.24 2.73
N ALA A 204 -5.26 -26.88 3.66
CA ALA A 204 -5.96 -28.13 3.41
C ALA A 204 -7.45 -27.99 3.71
N ALA A 205 -8.23 -28.57 2.83
CA ALA A 205 -9.61 -28.94 3.09
C ALA A 205 -9.71 -30.44 2.76
N PRO A 206 -10.56 -31.21 3.47
CA PRO A 206 -10.83 -32.59 3.11
C PRO A 206 -11.27 -32.63 1.64
N GLY A 207 -10.58 -33.43 0.83
CA GLY A 207 -11.07 -33.77 -0.49
C GLY A 207 -12.38 -34.56 -0.35
N GLN A 208 -13.24 -34.50 -1.36
CA GLN A 208 -14.50 -35.23 -1.41
C GLN A 208 -14.28 -36.75 -1.59
N THR A 209 -13.45 -37.38 -0.76
CA THR A 209 -13.45 -38.83 -0.61
C THR A 209 -14.62 -39.22 0.29
N TYR A 210 -15.74 -39.58 -0.36
CA TYR A 210 -16.90 -40.31 0.19
C TYR A 210 -18.08 -39.55 0.81
N CYS A 211 -18.39 -38.31 0.40
CA CYS A 211 -19.64 -37.67 0.85
C CYS A 211 -20.35 -36.86 -0.25
N LEU A 212 -20.81 -37.53 -1.30
CA LEU A 212 -21.69 -36.95 -2.33
C LEU A 212 -23.13 -36.69 -1.85
N LEU A 213 -23.43 -36.86 -0.56
CA LEU A 213 -24.79 -36.90 -0.03
C LEU A 213 -25.07 -35.98 1.16
N LEU A 214 -24.08 -35.25 1.66
CA LEU A 214 -24.23 -34.59 2.96
C LEU A 214 -23.78 -33.14 2.92
N HIS A 215 -24.73 -32.23 3.18
CA HIS A 215 -24.55 -30.80 3.51
C HIS A 215 -23.77 -30.59 4.83
N TYR A 216 -22.79 -31.45 5.15
CA TYR A 216 -22.08 -31.34 6.41
C TYR A 216 -21.00 -30.26 6.35
N PRO A 217 -20.82 -29.51 7.44
CA PRO A 217 -19.70 -28.60 7.58
C PRO A 217 -18.40 -29.37 7.44
N PHE A 218 -17.43 -28.80 6.73
CA PHE A 218 -16.08 -29.34 6.63
C PHE A 218 -15.06 -28.37 7.25
N CYS A 219 -13.95 -28.93 7.72
CA CYS A 219 -12.90 -28.18 8.38
C CYS A 219 -11.89 -27.68 7.34
N VAL A 220 -11.54 -26.40 7.38
CA VAL A 220 -10.42 -25.84 6.63
C VAL A 220 -9.26 -25.66 7.60
N GLU A 221 -8.13 -26.28 7.29
CA GLU A 221 -6.89 -26.19 8.07
C GLU A 221 -5.88 -25.29 7.36
N LEU A 222 -5.33 -24.33 8.09
CA LEU A 222 -4.29 -23.43 7.62
C LEU A 222 -3.05 -23.59 8.48
N SER A 223 -1.90 -23.79 7.82
CA SER A 223 -0.60 -23.75 8.45
C SER A 223 0.23 -22.65 7.79
N ILE A 224 0.67 -21.70 8.60
CA ILE A 224 1.39 -20.51 8.15
C ILE A 224 2.73 -20.51 8.83
N ARG A 225 3.80 -20.15 8.13
CA ARG A 225 5.13 -19.98 8.71
C ARG A 225 5.82 -18.77 8.11
N TYR A 226 6.41 -17.92 8.96
CA TYR A 226 7.27 -16.84 8.51
C TYR A 226 8.65 -17.37 8.13
N THR A 227 9.12 -17.01 6.93
CA THR A 227 10.41 -17.37 6.33
C THR A 227 11.22 -16.15 5.89
N GLY A 228 10.76 -14.94 6.25
CA GLY A 228 11.42 -13.71 5.83
C GLY A 228 12.75 -13.46 6.51
N SER A 229 13.41 -12.39 6.07
CA SER A 229 14.77 -12.02 6.50
C SER A 229 14.91 -11.60 7.97
N ARG A 230 13.78 -11.34 8.66
CA ARG A 230 13.74 -10.93 10.08
C ARG A 230 13.71 -12.15 11.01
N GLU A 231 14.12 -11.99 12.26
CA GLU A 231 14.09 -13.10 13.23
C GLU A 231 12.65 -13.59 13.54
N LYS A 232 11.69 -12.67 13.53
CA LYS A 232 10.25 -12.94 13.71
C LYS A 232 9.43 -12.00 12.82
N SER A 233 8.20 -12.41 12.50
CA SER A 233 7.22 -11.52 11.90
C SER A 233 6.72 -10.50 12.92
N ASN A 234 6.19 -9.38 12.44
CA ASN A 234 5.31 -8.54 13.23
C ASN A 234 3.91 -9.20 13.32
N MET A 235 2.88 -8.38 13.54
CA MET A 235 1.49 -8.77 13.36
C MET A 235 1.22 -9.13 11.89
N ALA A 236 0.55 -10.25 11.66
CA ALA A 236 0.20 -10.76 10.34
C ALA A 236 -1.32 -10.83 10.15
N LEU A 237 -1.77 -10.68 8.91
CA LEU A 237 -3.16 -10.95 8.55
C LEU A 237 -3.25 -12.15 7.63
N VAL A 238 -4.33 -12.90 7.83
CA VAL A 238 -4.73 -13.99 6.93
C VAL A 238 -6.11 -13.66 6.39
N GLU A 239 -6.20 -13.40 5.09
CA GLU A 239 -7.49 -13.20 4.41
C GLU A 239 -7.89 -14.49 3.71
N VAL A 240 -8.95 -15.13 4.18
CA VAL A 240 -9.53 -16.29 3.52
C VAL A 240 -10.78 -15.86 2.76
N LYS A 241 -10.69 -15.87 1.43
CA LYS A 241 -11.88 -15.71 0.58
C LYS A 241 -12.62 -17.05 0.53
N MET A 242 -13.91 -17.03 0.87
CA MET A 242 -14.75 -18.23 0.78
C MET A 242 -15.08 -18.58 -0.68
N LEU A 243 -15.31 -19.87 -0.93
CA LEU A 243 -15.92 -20.36 -2.15
C LEU A 243 -17.37 -19.84 -2.25
N SER A 244 -17.86 -19.64 -3.47
CA SER A 244 -19.25 -19.21 -3.67
C SER A 244 -20.22 -20.25 -3.11
N GLY A 245 -21.17 -19.81 -2.27
CA GLY A 245 -22.16 -20.68 -1.62
C GLY A 245 -21.71 -21.28 -0.28
N PHE A 246 -20.51 -20.92 0.20
CA PHE A 246 -19.99 -21.36 1.49
C PHE A 246 -19.79 -20.19 2.45
N THR A 247 -20.09 -20.42 3.72
CA THR A 247 -19.90 -19.46 4.81
C THR A 247 -19.15 -20.11 5.97
N PRO A 248 -18.27 -19.36 6.66
CA PRO A 248 -17.61 -19.88 7.84
C PRO A 248 -18.62 -20.02 9.00
N ASP A 249 -18.48 -21.07 9.80
CA ASP A 249 -19.20 -21.17 11.06
C ASP A 249 -18.63 -20.14 12.05
N LYS A 250 -19.43 -19.11 12.35
CA LYS A 250 -19.07 -18.03 13.28
C LYS A 250 -18.73 -18.54 14.68
N LYS A 251 -19.23 -19.71 15.10
CA LYS A 251 -18.89 -20.31 16.41
C LYS A 251 -17.50 -20.92 16.44
N SER A 252 -16.98 -21.32 15.28
CA SER A 252 -15.63 -21.89 15.14
C SER A 252 -14.54 -20.81 15.03
N ILE A 253 -14.92 -19.53 15.02
CA ILE A 253 -14.03 -18.41 14.73
C ILE A 253 -14.15 -17.37 15.86
N ASP A 254 -13.13 -17.29 16.70
CA ASP A 254 -12.99 -16.20 17.66
C ASP A 254 -12.26 -15.01 17.01
N GLN A 255 -12.87 -13.83 17.05
CA GLN A 255 -12.34 -12.53 16.58
C GLN A 255 -12.11 -12.39 15.06
N VAL A 256 -13.18 -12.24 14.28
CA VAL A 256 -13.10 -12.01 12.82
C VAL A 256 -14.04 -10.89 12.34
N SER A 257 -13.58 -10.17 11.31
CA SER A 257 -14.38 -9.25 10.50
C SER A 257 -15.20 -9.99 9.41
N ASP A 258 -16.46 -9.60 9.18
CA ASP A 258 -17.31 -10.25 8.16
C ASP A 258 -16.78 -10.02 6.71
N CYS A 259 -16.64 -11.14 5.98
CA CYS A 259 -16.28 -11.34 4.55
C CYS A 259 -15.37 -10.30 3.83
N PRO A 260 -14.11 -10.64 3.46
CA PRO A 260 -13.44 -11.94 3.67
C PRO A 260 -13.21 -12.23 5.14
N VAL A 261 -13.01 -13.51 5.46
CA VAL A 261 -12.68 -13.95 6.81
C VAL A 261 -11.23 -13.54 7.07
N THR A 262 -11.04 -12.56 7.94
CA THR A 262 -9.71 -11.99 8.22
C THR A 262 -9.28 -12.31 9.64
N PHE A 263 -8.17 -13.04 9.77
CA PHE A 263 -7.56 -13.37 11.05
C PHE A 263 -6.40 -12.43 11.35
N TYR A 264 -6.33 -11.93 12.58
CA TYR A 264 -5.22 -11.13 13.10
C TYR A 264 -4.33 -12.03 13.95
N LEU A 265 -3.09 -12.25 13.50
CA LEU A 265 -2.14 -13.13 14.17
C LEU A 265 -0.99 -12.33 14.76
N SER A 266 -0.72 -12.53 16.04
CA SER A 266 0.47 -11.96 16.69
C SER A 266 1.73 -12.77 16.43
N GLU A 267 1.61 -14.07 16.14
CA GLU A 267 2.73 -14.98 15.84
C GLU A 267 2.32 -16.04 14.80
N VAL A 268 3.29 -16.84 14.36
CA VAL A 268 3.11 -18.00 13.47
C VAL A 268 2.22 -19.05 14.14
N VAL A 269 1.03 -19.29 13.57
CA VAL A 269 0.02 -20.17 14.15
C VAL A 269 -0.61 -21.08 13.09
N ASN A 270 -0.81 -22.35 13.45
CA ASN A 270 -1.70 -23.25 12.75
C ASN A 270 -3.09 -23.13 13.35
N PHE A 271 -4.10 -22.95 12.52
CA PHE A 271 -5.48 -22.88 12.98
C PHE A 271 -6.42 -23.49 11.96
N SER A 272 -7.62 -23.83 12.41
CA SER A 272 -8.67 -24.37 11.58
C SER A 272 -10.02 -23.79 11.96
N PHE A 273 -10.93 -23.78 10.99
CA PHE A 273 -12.31 -23.34 11.20
C PHE A 273 -13.26 -24.16 10.33
N MET A 274 -14.52 -24.21 10.73
CA MET A 274 -15.55 -24.96 10.02
C MET A 274 -16.20 -24.08 8.96
N VAL A 275 -16.55 -24.69 7.83
CA VAL A 275 -17.23 -24.04 6.71
C VAL A 275 -18.50 -24.82 6.38
N GLU A 276 -19.60 -24.11 6.26
CA GLU A 276 -20.93 -24.63 5.92
C GLU A 276 -21.32 -24.24 4.49
N GLN A 277 -22.06 -25.12 3.81
CA GLN A 277 -22.61 -24.81 2.50
C GLN A 277 -24.04 -24.28 2.65
N GLU A 278 -24.23 -23.00 2.38
CA GLU A 278 -25.56 -22.37 2.37
C GLU A 278 -26.28 -22.55 1.03
N VAL A 279 -25.52 -22.47 -0.07
CA VAL A 279 -26.07 -22.53 -1.42
C VAL A 279 -25.29 -23.53 -2.27
N LEU A 280 -26.01 -24.44 -2.91
CA LEU A 280 -25.42 -25.35 -3.88
C LEU A 280 -25.03 -24.58 -5.14
N VAL A 281 -23.72 -24.52 -5.40
CA VAL A 281 -23.15 -23.86 -6.57
C VAL A 281 -22.49 -24.90 -7.46
N LYS A 282 -22.83 -24.92 -8.74
CA LYS A 282 -22.17 -25.75 -9.75
C LYS A 282 -20.95 -25.02 -10.32
N ASN A 283 -19.93 -25.78 -10.76
CA ASN A 283 -18.70 -25.24 -11.37
C ASN A 283 -17.94 -24.28 -10.45
N LEU A 284 -17.70 -24.71 -9.20
CA LEU A 284 -16.92 -23.95 -8.24
C LEU A 284 -15.53 -23.62 -8.80
N ARG A 285 -15.12 -22.37 -8.58
CA ARG A 285 -13.76 -21.91 -8.91
C ARG A 285 -12.95 -21.83 -7.62
N PRO A 286 -11.64 -22.10 -7.67
CA PRO A 286 -10.77 -21.95 -6.51
C PRO A 286 -10.87 -20.55 -5.90
N ALA A 287 -10.85 -20.49 -4.56
CA ALA A 287 -10.75 -19.24 -3.83
C ALA A 287 -9.29 -18.96 -3.44
N ILE A 288 -9.01 -17.71 -3.06
CA ILE A 288 -7.65 -17.26 -2.73
C ILE A 288 -7.57 -17.06 -1.23
N VAL A 289 -6.48 -17.56 -0.64
CA VAL A 289 -6.07 -17.27 0.73
C VAL A 289 -4.83 -16.38 0.66
N LYS A 290 -4.77 -15.30 1.43
CA LYS A 290 -3.61 -14.41 1.44
C LYS A 290 -3.02 -14.32 2.83
N VAL A 291 -1.70 -14.19 2.91
CA VAL A 291 -0.98 -13.89 4.16
C VAL A 291 -0.04 -12.73 3.92
N TYR A 292 -0.03 -11.76 4.82
CA TYR A 292 0.86 -10.61 4.74
C TYR A 292 1.13 -9.97 6.11
N ASP A 293 2.25 -9.26 6.20
CA ASP A 293 2.59 -8.42 7.35
C ASP A 293 1.65 -7.20 7.39
N TYR A 294 1.10 -6.88 8.56
CA TYR A 294 0.20 -5.74 8.75
C TYR A 294 0.85 -4.41 8.36
N TYR A 295 2.13 -4.24 8.69
CA TYR A 295 2.86 -3.00 8.47
C TYR A 295 3.48 -2.94 7.07
N GLU A 296 3.68 -4.09 6.41
CA GLU A 296 4.23 -4.17 5.05
C GLU A 296 3.43 -5.19 4.21
N PRO A 297 2.27 -4.79 3.65
CA PRO A 297 1.32 -5.73 3.04
C PRO A 297 1.73 -6.26 1.65
N VAL A 298 3.02 -6.48 1.40
CA VAL A 298 3.53 -7.17 0.22
C VAL A 298 3.31 -8.68 0.41
N GLY A 299 2.05 -9.09 0.25
CA GLY A 299 1.57 -10.41 0.67
C GLY A 299 1.74 -11.57 -0.28
N GLU A 300 1.86 -12.76 0.29
CA GLU A 300 1.68 -14.04 -0.39
C GLU A 300 0.21 -14.35 -0.71
N LYS A 301 0.01 -15.19 -1.74
CA LYS A 301 -1.30 -15.72 -2.14
C LYS A 301 -1.26 -17.24 -2.26
N GLY A 302 -1.88 -17.95 -1.34
CA GLY A 302 -2.23 -19.36 -1.48
C GLY A 302 -3.58 -19.54 -2.19
N ILE A 303 -3.89 -20.78 -2.57
CA ILE A 303 -5.13 -21.11 -3.27
C ILE A 303 -5.89 -22.16 -2.45
N LEU A 304 -7.13 -21.85 -2.08
CA LEU A 304 -8.09 -22.81 -1.56
C LEU A 304 -8.77 -23.51 -2.75
N ARG A 305 -8.54 -24.82 -2.88
CA ARG A 305 -9.16 -25.66 -3.91
C ARG A 305 -10.08 -26.69 -3.26
N GLU A 306 -11.14 -27.04 -3.97
CA GLU A 306 -11.83 -28.30 -3.75
C GLU A 306 -11.00 -29.39 -4.43
N HIS A 307 -10.75 -30.49 -3.73
CA HIS A 307 -10.08 -31.69 -4.25
C HIS A 307 -11.09 -32.81 -4.48
#